data_AF-A0A7Y5FLG1-F1
#
_entry.id   AF-A0A7Y5FLG1-F1
#
_cell.length_a   1.000
_cell.length_b   1.000
_cell.length_c   1.000
_cell.angle_alpha   90.00
_cell.angle_beta   90.00
_cell.angle_gamma   90.00
#
_symmetry.space_group_name_H-M   'P 1'
#
loop_
_entity.id
_entity.type
_entity.pdbx_description
1 polymer ?
#
loop_
_entity_poly.entity_id
_entity_poly.type
_entity_poly.pdbx_seq_one_letter_code
_entity_poly.pdbx_strand_id
1 'polypeptide(L)'
;MKSLLFVITLSVTLYSQSFYELNRRVENFFRMSNFAAAEVFAEQAYEAAKKEFGTSDTNYLKAANNLATAYLRRLRFYDAEKLFIETLELKKKTGGTNNYSYATSLYNLADLYKTWRKFRLAEKYFLQAADIDMRVAGENSSLYAQDLDNLGTLYISMKDFDKAAAYLLKSAEIRKKLAGGDSPLYAISLLNYGNMFIQSERPDSAEKYVFESSEIFRKVLGSVHPYYINAVGYLGMIADEKKEYKKSDSIYAKAIEFIIASSDKNNPEYTFYLMKRGKANIKLGQLKIGADYIYEAFTHRSKIYSSFNPLRLEATYLMALVNYKMELYDQAEKYLAEVFMNLSNAREYLYPAMETSELEEIYTIAVDAYSLYNSLIMNKNGSDPKIGINIIDNKMLIDLMNPASFVIKRELLNLELIDREKKGELNFSDWIKNLDHSARLALLPGQALAGWGVNADSLIKFTENLRNDLVKKSPAFDEMYVSFMKNWEIIKKQFEQDEVLVYIIRTYDAVSPDPGKIVYTAIVIDRFSGDQPKIIKLNDGNMLEGSYLKYYTSDSPFYEEKIINFENYWKPLADVLEGKKKVWFYGEGVYALTNPANILNPEKDENFAKLYEFTPVSDLITLLNK
;
A
#
# COMPACT_ATOMS: atom_id res chain seq x y z
N MET A 1 28.05 21.17 12.14
CA MET A 1 29.03 20.72 11.13
C MET A 1 29.82 19.47 11.53
N LYS A 2 30.41 19.36 12.74
CA LYS A 2 31.04 18.10 13.20
C LYS A 2 30.05 16.93 13.41
N SER A 3 28.80 17.22 13.74
CA SER A 3 27.68 16.26 13.76
C SER A 3 27.10 15.94 12.38
N LEU A 4 27.33 16.80 11.38
CA LEU A 4 26.89 16.62 9.99
C LEU A 4 27.85 15.70 9.24
N LEU A 5 29.15 15.78 9.60
CA LEU A 5 30.11 14.76 9.21
C LEU A 5 29.77 13.41 9.85
N PHE A 6 29.02 13.30 10.95
CA PHE A 6 28.72 12.02 11.62
C PHE A 6 27.68 11.18 10.88
N VAL A 7 26.71 11.79 10.19
CA VAL A 7 25.75 11.04 9.35
C VAL A 7 26.36 10.73 7.97
N ILE A 8 27.18 11.65 7.44
CA ILE A 8 28.02 11.41 6.24
C ILE A 8 29.23 10.49 6.53
N THR A 9 29.59 10.27 7.80
CA THR A 9 30.57 9.26 8.21
C THR A 9 29.90 8.02 8.77
N LEU A 10 28.57 7.95 8.89
CA LEU A 10 27.91 6.64 9.02
C LEU A 10 28.02 5.85 7.71
N SER A 11 28.24 6.52 6.57
CA SER A 11 28.64 5.88 5.32
C SER A 11 30.15 5.57 5.22
N VAL A 12 31.00 5.94 6.21
CA VAL A 12 32.47 5.75 6.14
C VAL A 12 33.13 5.22 7.44
N THR A 13 32.44 5.14 8.58
CA THR A 13 33.04 4.72 9.88
C THR A 13 32.18 3.74 10.67
N LEU A 14 31.36 2.94 9.99
CA LEU A 14 31.25 1.54 10.41
C LEU A 14 32.54 0.88 9.90
N TYR A 15 33.26 0.15 10.77
CA TYR A 15 34.42 -0.68 10.43
C TYR A 15 34.35 -1.15 8.98
N SER A 16 35.43 -1.05 8.19
CA SER A 16 35.48 -1.55 6.81
C SER A 16 35.08 -3.03 6.78
N GLN A 17 33.78 -3.29 6.68
CA GLN A 17 33.23 -4.64 6.66
C GLN A 17 33.55 -5.21 5.31
N SER A 18 34.21 -6.37 5.29
CA SER A 18 34.49 -7.07 4.04
C SER A 18 33.20 -7.30 3.26
N PHE A 19 33.29 -7.38 1.93
CA PHE A 19 32.17 -7.77 1.06
C PHE A 19 31.40 -8.99 1.61
N TYR A 20 32.11 -10.00 2.12
CA TYR A 20 31.51 -11.22 2.66
C TYR A 20 30.65 -10.98 3.90
N GLU A 21 31.03 -10.05 4.77
CA GLU A 21 30.21 -9.72 5.94
C GLU A 21 28.94 -8.97 5.53
N LEU A 22 29.09 -7.96 4.67
CA LEU A 22 27.97 -7.19 4.14
C LEU A 22 26.99 -8.10 3.39
N ASN A 23 27.50 -8.96 2.52
CA ASN A 23 26.68 -9.90 1.77
C ASN A 23 25.94 -10.90 2.68
N ARG A 24 26.56 -11.38 3.78
CA ARG A 24 25.85 -12.22 4.76
C ARG A 24 24.70 -11.47 5.45
N ARG A 25 24.88 -10.18 5.73
CA ARG A 25 23.81 -9.34 6.30
C ARG A 25 22.67 -9.16 5.30
N VAL A 26 22.98 -8.90 4.02
CA VAL A 26 21.98 -8.83 2.95
C VAL A 26 21.15 -10.12 2.90
N GLU A 27 21.81 -11.28 2.87
CA GLU A 27 21.13 -12.58 2.83
C GLU A 27 20.26 -12.81 4.07
N ASN A 28 20.70 -12.37 5.25
CA ASN A 28 19.89 -12.45 6.47
C ASN A 28 18.64 -11.56 6.38
N PHE A 29 18.80 -10.29 5.97
CA PHE A 29 17.66 -9.39 5.84
C PHE A 29 16.67 -9.82 4.76
N PHE A 30 17.14 -10.43 3.65
CA PHE A 30 16.25 -11.08 2.69
C PHE A 30 15.44 -12.22 3.31
N ARG A 31 16.05 -13.06 4.17
CA ARG A 31 15.31 -14.12 4.88
C ARG A 31 14.26 -13.57 5.83
N MET A 32 14.53 -12.42 6.44
CA MET A 32 13.58 -11.72 7.30
C MET A 32 12.51 -10.93 6.52
N SER A 33 12.54 -10.96 5.19
CA SER A 33 11.72 -10.10 4.31
C SER A 33 11.86 -8.61 4.62
N ASN A 34 12.99 -8.22 5.22
CA ASN A 34 13.30 -6.84 5.55
C ASN A 34 14.10 -6.22 4.40
N PHE A 35 13.40 -5.91 3.32
CA PHE A 35 14.03 -5.44 2.08
C PHE A 35 14.63 -4.04 2.20
N ALA A 36 14.09 -3.19 3.08
CA ALA A 36 14.66 -1.89 3.39
C ALA A 36 16.07 -2.03 4.00
N ALA A 37 16.23 -2.89 5.00
CA ALA A 37 17.55 -3.17 5.56
C ALA A 37 18.46 -3.88 4.54
N ALA A 38 17.91 -4.83 3.78
CA ALA A 38 18.69 -5.54 2.77
C ALA A 38 19.26 -4.61 1.70
N GLU A 39 18.50 -3.62 1.24
CA GLU A 39 18.96 -2.59 0.30
C GLU A 39 20.18 -1.84 0.82
N VAL A 40 20.13 -1.35 2.07
CA VAL A 40 21.23 -0.62 2.71
C VAL A 40 22.54 -1.42 2.68
N PHE A 41 22.49 -2.69 3.11
CA PHE A 41 23.70 -3.53 3.09
C PHE A 41 24.09 -3.97 1.68
N ALA A 42 23.13 -4.06 0.75
CA ALA A 42 23.41 -4.44 -0.63
C ALA A 42 24.11 -3.30 -1.38
N GLU A 43 23.77 -2.04 -1.12
CA GLU A 43 24.49 -0.86 -1.64
C GLU A 43 25.94 -0.87 -1.15
N GLN A 44 26.15 -1.08 0.16
CA GLN A 44 27.49 -1.18 0.74
C GLN A 44 28.27 -2.37 0.18
N ALA A 45 27.64 -3.54 0.06
CA ALA A 45 28.26 -4.75 -0.50
C ALA A 45 28.63 -4.56 -1.96
N TYR A 46 27.80 -3.86 -2.74
CA TYR A 46 28.04 -3.56 -4.14
C TYR A 46 29.23 -2.61 -4.32
N GLU A 47 29.31 -1.53 -3.55
CA GLU A 47 30.46 -0.61 -3.60
C GLU A 47 31.76 -1.26 -3.12
N ALA A 48 31.70 -2.07 -2.06
CA ALA A 48 32.83 -2.89 -1.62
C ALA A 48 33.29 -3.84 -2.73
N ALA A 49 32.35 -4.59 -3.34
CA ALA A 49 32.66 -5.54 -4.41
C ALA A 49 33.22 -4.85 -5.66
N LYS A 50 32.73 -3.66 -6.01
CA LYS A 50 33.22 -2.86 -7.14
C LYS A 50 34.65 -2.35 -6.91
N LYS A 51 35.02 -2.06 -5.67
CA LYS A 51 36.38 -1.65 -5.29
C LYS A 51 37.34 -2.83 -5.19
N GLU A 52 36.86 -3.95 -4.66
CA GLU A 52 37.68 -5.15 -4.38
C GLU A 52 37.81 -6.08 -5.59
N PHE A 53 36.83 -6.11 -6.49
CA PHE A 53 36.74 -7.06 -7.61
C PHE A 53 36.46 -6.36 -8.95
N GLY A 54 36.89 -6.97 -10.06
CA GLY A 54 36.53 -6.50 -11.40
C GLY A 54 35.09 -6.84 -11.79
N THR A 55 34.53 -6.15 -12.79
CA THR A 55 33.11 -6.32 -13.20
C THR A 55 32.76 -7.71 -13.76
N SER A 56 33.77 -8.48 -14.17
CA SER A 56 33.62 -9.88 -14.58
C SER A 56 33.68 -10.88 -13.43
N ASP A 57 33.97 -10.44 -12.21
CA ASP A 57 34.08 -11.30 -11.03
C ASP A 57 32.70 -11.77 -10.54
N THR A 58 32.63 -13.00 -10.04
CA THR A 58 31.38 -13.58 -9.55
C THR A 58 30.85 -12.83 -8.32
N ASN A 59 31.73 -12.29 -7.47
CA ASN A 59 31.33 -11.50 -6.30
C ASN A 59 30.74 -10.15 -6.70
N TYR A 60 31.28 -9.48 -7.73
CA TYR A 60 30.68 -8.26 -8.29
C TYR A 60 29.26 -8.55 -8.83
N LEU A 61 29.13 -9.58 -9.66
CA LEU A 61 27.82 -9.98 -10.20
C LEU A 61 26.84 -10.39 -9.10
N LYS A 62 27.30 -11.06 -8.04
CA LYS A 62 26.49 -11.41 -6.87
C LYS A 62 26.02 -10.17 -6.12
N ALA A 63 26.91 -9.21 -5.88
CA ALA A 63 26.57 -7.96 -5.20
C ALA A 63 25.57 -7.13 -6.02
N ALA A 64 25.81 -7.01 -7.33
CA ALA A 64 24.92 -6.32 -8.26
C ALA A 64 23.54 -6.98 -8.30
N ASN A 65 23.48 -8.32 -8.36
CA ASN A 65 22.22 -9.06 -8.34
C ASN A 65 21.46 -8.89 -7.02
N ASN A 66 22.17 -8.90 -5.90
CA ASN A 66 21.56 -8.69 -4.59
C ASN A 66 21.02 -7.26 -4.46
N LEU A 67 21.77 -6.26 -4.90
CA LEU A 67 21.29 -4.88 -4.92
C LEU A 67 20.09 -4.71 -5.85
N ALA A 68 20.13 -5.29 -7.05
CA ALA A 68 18.99 -5.30 -7.97
C ALA A 68 17.76 -6.00 -7.37
N THR A 69 17.96 -7.10 -6.65
CA THR A 69 16.89 -7.81 -5.94
C THR A 69 16.32 -6.97 -4.81
N ALA A 70 17.18 -6.26 -4.06
CA ALA A 70 16.73 -5.34 -3.03
C ALA A 70 15.91 -4.20 -3.67
N TYR A 71 16.40 -3.57 -4.74
CA TYR A 71 15.64 -2.57 -5.50
C TYR A 71 14.32 -3.10 -6.06
N LEU A 72 14.29 -4.32 -6.60
CA LEU A 72 13.07 -4.97 -7.09
C LEU A 72 12.06 -5.16 -5.96
N ARG A 73 12.50 -5.76 -4.84
CA ARG A 73 11.66 -5.94 -3.66
C ARG A 73 11.27 -4.60 -3.04
N ARG A 74 11.99 -3.52 -3.39
CA ARG A 74 11.73 -2.12 -3.03
C ARG A 74 10.94 -1.31 -4.08
N LEU A 75 10.44 -1.98 -5.14
CA LEU A 75 9.76 -1.41 -6.31
C LEU A 75 10.51 -0.26 -7.02
N ARG A 76 11.83 -0.18 -6.84
CA ARG A 76 12.75 0.69 -7.58
C ARG A 76 13.06 0.05 -8.92
N PHE A 77 12.05 -0.03 -9.78
CA PHE A 77 12.10 -0.86 -10.97
C PHE A 77 13.18 -0.45 -11.98
N TYR A 78 13.41 0.84 -12.18
CA TYR A 78 14.46 1.32 -13.10
C TYR A 78 15.88 1.00 -12.59
N ASP A 79 16.12 1.16 -11.28
CA ASP A 79 17.41 0.85 -10.68
C ASP A 79 17.68 -0.67 -10.71
N ALA A 80 16.66 -1.48 -10.41
CA ALA A 80 16.71 -2.93 -10.56
C ALA A 80 16.92 -3.36 -12.01
N GLU A 81 16.17 -2.78 -12.96
CA GLU A 81 16.27 -3.06 -14.40
C GLU A 81 17.68 -2.79 -14.91
N LYS A 82 18.25 -1.63 -14.55
CA LYS A 82 19.60 -1.25 -14.96
C LYS A 82 20.63 -2.30 -14.51
N LEU A 83 20.62 -2.69 -13.23
CA LEU A 83 21.57 -3.66 -12.70
C LEU A 83 21.32 -5.09 -13.24
N PHE A 84 20.06 -5.50 -13.40
CA PHE A 84 19.74 -6.80 -13.98
C PHE A 84 20.12 -6.89 -15.46
N ILE A 85 19.91 -5.84 -16.26
CA ILE A 85 20.36 -5.79 -17.66
C ILE A 85 21.89 -5.79 -17.73
N GLU A 86 22.57 -5.00 -16.89
CA GLU A 86 24.03 -4.99 -16.81
C GLU A 86 24.58 -6.39 -16.53
N THR A 87 24.06 -7.06 -15.49
CA THR A 87 24.50 -8.42 -15.13
C THR A 87 24.17 -9.45 -16.21
N LEU A 88 23.04 -9.32 -16.91
CA LEU A 88 22.66 -10.20 -18.03
C LEU A 88 23.67 -10.07 -19.19
N GLU A 89 23.97 -8.84 -19.63
CA GLU A 89 24.88 -8.60 -20.76
C GLU A 89 26.32 -8.99 -20.42
N LEU A 90 26.77 -8.76 -19.18
CA LEU A 90 28.08 -9.24 -18.72
C LEU A 90 28.16 -10.77 -18.79
N LYS A 91 27.16 -11.49 -18.25
CA LYS A 91 27.12 -12.96 -18.30
C LYS A 91 27.04 -13.50 -19.72
N LYS A 92 26.28 -12.84 -20.60
CA LYS A 92 26.22 -13.17 -22.03
C LYS A 92 27.59 -13.05 -22.68
N LYS A 93 28.33 -11.97 -22.39
CA LYS A 93 29.68 -11.75 -22.93
C LYS A 93 30.69 -12.76 -22.41
N THR A 94 30.62 -13.13 -21.13
CA THR A 94 31.62 -14.02 -20.50
C THR A 94 31.33 -15.51 -20.69
N GLY A 95 30.06 -15.92 -20.78
CA GLY A 95 29.65 -17.33 -20.78
C GLY A 95 28.68 -17.75 -21.88
N GLY A 96 28.27 -16.82 -22.76
CA GLY A 96 27.26 -17.08 -23.80
C GLY A 96 25.83 -17.16 -23.26
N THR A 97 24.90 -17.61 -24.11
CA THR A 97 23.44 -17.58 -23.84
C THR A 97 22.82 -18.93 -23.49
N ASN A 98 23.54 -20.04 -23.63
CA ASN A 98 23.00 -21.39 -23.45
C ASN A 98 23.55 -22.06 -22.18
N ASN A 99 23.35 -21.42 -21.02
CA ASN A 99 23.81 -21.91 -19.72
C ASN A 99 22.89 -21.41 -18.59
N TYR A 100 22.96 -22.08 -17.43
CA TYR A 100 22.15 -21.77 -16.24
C TYR A 100 22.35 -20.34 -15.70
N SER A 101 23.56 -19.81 -15.78
CA SER A 101 23.86 -18.46 -15.27
C SER A 101 23.12 -17.38 -16.06
N TYR A 102 23.01 -17.55 -17.38
CA TYR A 102 22.25 -16.67 -18.26
C TYR A 102 20.74 -16.87 -18.07
N ALA A 103 20.25 -18.11 -17.99
CA ALA A 103 18.84 -18.40 -17.68
C ALA A 103 18.40 -17.76 -16.36
N THR A 104 19.23 -17.83 -15.30
CA THR A 104 18.96 -17.18 -14.00
C THR A 104 18.81 -15.66 -14.13
N SER A 105 19.62 -15.01 -14.98
CA SER A 105 19.50 -13.56 -15.20
C SER A 105 18.25 -13.18 -15.98
N LEU A 106 17.83 -14.02 -16.94
CA LEU A 106 16.54 -13.85 -17.63
C LEU A 106 15.37 -14.03 -16.64
N TYR A 107 15.45 -15.02 -15.75
CA TYR A 107 14.50 -15.22 -14.67
C TYR A 107 14.39 -13.98 -13.77
N ASN A 108 15.51 -13.39 -13.34
CA ASN A 108 15.47 -12.19 -12.49
C ASN A 108 14.84 -10.98 -13.20
N LEU A 109 15.12 -10.79 -14.50
CA LEU A 109 14.42 -9.77 -15.30
C LEU A 109 12.93 -10.08 -15.46
N ALA A 110 12.57 -11.35 -15.62
CA ALA A 110 11.18 -11.76 -15.71
C ALA A 110 10.42 -11.51 -14.40
N ASP A 111 11.00 -11.83 -13.24
CA ASP A 111 10.42 -11.53 -11.92
C ASP A 111 10.31 -10.01 -11.69
N LEU A 112 11.31 -9.24 -12.14
CA LEU A 112 11.23 -7.78 -12.19
C LEU A 112 10.01 -7.31 -12.97
N TYR A 113 9.86 -7.74 -14.22
CA TYR A 113 8.74 -7.29 -15.06
C TYR A 113 7.39 -7.82 -14.58
N LYS A 114 7.34 -9.01 -13.96
CA LYS A 114 6.12 -9.54 -13.34
C LYS A 114 5.69 -8.63 -12.19
N THR A 115 6.63 -8.28 -11.31
CA THR A 115 6.39 -7.39 -10.17
C THR A 115 6.03 -5.97 -10.61
N TRP A 116 6.67 -5.47 -11.68
CA TRP A 116 6.33 -4.21 -12.33
C TRP A 116 5.04 -4.26 -13.18
N ARG A 117 4.33 -5.40 -13.18
CA ARG A 117 3.09 -5.63 -13.94
C ARG A 117 3.24 -5.46 -15.46
N LYS A 118 4.47 -5.50 -15.99
CA LYS A 118 4.77 -5.58 -17.42
C LYS A 118 4.68 -7.04 -17.89
N PHE A 119 3.51 -7.63 -17.76
CA PHE A 119 3.31 -9.10 -17.88
C PHE A 119 3.78 -9.69 -19.21
N ARG A 120 3.62 -8.98 -20.34
CA ARG A 120 4.13 -9.45 -21.65
C ARG A 120 5.66 -9.56 -21.70
N LEU A 121 6.37 -8.66 -21.04
CA LEU A 121 7.84 -8.75 -20.94
C LEU A 121 8.24 -9.88 -19.99
N ALA A 122 7.55 -10.01 -18.86
CA ALA A 122 7.77 -11.10 -17.92
C ALA A 122 7.60 -12.48 -18.58
N GLU A 123 6.49 -12.68 -19.30
CA GLU A 123 6.19 -13.90 -20.05
C GLU A 123 7.31 -14.24 -21.04
N LYS A 124 7.73 -13.25 -21.84
CA LYS A 124 8.84 -13.41 -22.80
C LYS A 124 10.11 -13.92 -22.13
N TYR A 125 10.52 -13.32 -21.02
CA TYR A 125 11.78 -13.68 -20.36
C TYR A 125 11.70 -14.99 -19.57
N PHE A 126 10.58 -15.28 -18.89
CA PHE A 126 10.38 -16.60 -18.26
C PHE A 126 10.37 -17.73 -19.29
N LEU A 127 9.70 -17.57 -20.44
CA LEU A 127 9.69 -18.58 -21.49
C LEU A 127 11.09 -18.82 -22.07
N GLN A 128 11.92 -17.78 -22.21
CA GLN A 128 13.31 -17.93 -22.65
C GLN A 128 14.17 -18.67 -21.62
N ALA A 129 14.03 -18.34 -20.32
CA ALA A 129 14.72 -19.05 -19.26
C ALA A 129 14.32 -20.55 -19.25
N ALA A 130 13.02 -20.83 -19.30
CA ALA A 130 12.48 -22.19 -19.34
C ALA A 130 12.97 -22.99 -20.55
N ASP A 131 13.06 -22.39 -21.74
CA ASP A 131 13.60 -23.04 -22.95
C ASP A 131 15.08 -23.39 -22.80
N ILE A 132 15.89 -22.50 -22.20
CA ILE A 132 17.31 -22.77 -21.93
C ILE A 132 17.43 -23.92 -20.93
N ASP A 133 16.76 -23.85 -19.78
CA ASP A 133 16.87 -24.86 -18.74
C ASP A 133 16.29 -26.20 -19.20
N MET A 134 15.25 -26.20 -20.03
CA MET A 134 14.76 -27.41 -20.70
C MET A 134 15.81 -28.04 -21.62
N ARG A 135 16.52 -27.25 -22.44
CA ARG A 135 17.56 -27.78 -23.35
C ARG A 135 18.82 -28.23 -22.62
N VAL A 136 19.21 -27.52 -21.56
CA VAL A 136 20.46 -27.76 -20.84
C VAL A 136 20.30 -28.85 -19.78
N ALA A 137 19.22 -28.82 -18.99
CA ALA A 137 18.97 -29.79 -17.91
C ALA A 137 17.99 -30.91 -18.28
N GLY A 138 17.20 -30.73 -19.34
CA GLY A 138 16.16 -31.65 -19.76
C GLY A 138 14.76 -31.33 -19.21
N GLU A 139 13.74 -31.85 -19.88
CA GLU A 139 12.31 -31.67 -19.54
C GLU A 139 11.87 -32.30 -18.21
N ASN A 140 12.65 -33.23 -17.67
CA ASN A 140 12.41 -33.88 -16.38
C ASN A 140 13.39 -33.36 -15.32
N SER A 141 13.82 -32.10 -15.38
CA SER A 141 14.77 -31.52 -14.43
C SER A 141 14.09 -30.69 -13.34
N SER A 142 14.76 -30.54 -12.19
CA SER A 142 14.27 -29.68 -11.11
C SER A 142 14.26 -28.20 -11.50
N LEU A 143 15.19 -27.77 -12.37
CA LEU A 143 15.28 -26.39 -12.85
C LEU A 143 14.08 -26.07 -13.75
N TYR A 144 13.81 -26.92 -14.74
CA TYR A 144 12.65 -26.72 -15.62
C TYR A 144 11.33 -26.78 -14.83
N ALA A 145 11.20 -27.66 -13.83
CA ALA A 145 10.02 -27.63 -12.96
C ALA A 145 9.87 -26.30 -12.18
N GLN A 146 10.97 -25.70 -11.73
CA GLN A 146 10.95 -24.38 -11.11
C GLN A 146 10.50 -23.28 -12.10
N ASP A 147 10.94 -23.32 -13.35
CA ASP A 147 10.45 -22.38 -14.37
C ASP A 147 8.96 -22.51 -14.65
N LEU A 148 8.45 -23.75 -14.67
CA LEU A 148 7.02 -24.01 -14.82
C LEU A 148 6.23 -23.46 -13.62
N ASP A 149 6.72 -23.63 -12.39
CA ASP A 149 6.11 -22.99 -11.21
C ASP A 149 6.06 -21.46 -11.38
N ASN A 150 7.15 -20.84 -11.81
CA ASN A 150 7.24 -19.40 -12.01
C ASN A 150 6.25 -18.90 -13.08
N LEU A 151 6.18 -19.58 -14.22
CA LEU A 151 5.18 -19.31 -15.27
C LEU A 151 3.76 -19.47 -14.73
N GLY A 152 3.51 -20.51 -13.94
CA GLY A 152 2.24 -20.72 -13.23
C GLY A 152 1.86 -19.51 -12.37
N THR A 153 2.77 -19.03 -11.53
CA THR A 153 2.53 -17.84 -10.69
C THR A 153 2.35 -16.55 -11.49
N LEU A 154 3.02 -16.39 -12.64
CA LEU A 154 2.79 -15.26 -13.55
C LEU A 154 1.35 -15.28 -14.08
N TYR A 155 0.86 -16.44 -14.54
CA TYR A 155 -0.50 -16.54 -15.06
C TYR A 155 -1.56 -16.37 -13.96
N ILE A 156 -1.28 -16.72 -12.70
CA ILE A 156 -2.12 -16.31 -11.55
C ILE A 156 -2.22 -14.78 -11.49
N SER A 157 -1.08 -14.06 -11.58
CA SER A 157 -1.07 -12.59 -11.55
C SER A 157 -1.81 -11.96 -12.74
N MET A 158 -1.84 -12.65 -13.89
CA MET A 158 -2.61 -12.25 -15.07
C MET A 158 -4.09 -12.65 -15.02
N LYS A 159 -4.51 -13.38 -13.97
CA LYS A 159 -5.84 -14.00 -13.82
C LYS A 159 -6.19 -15.01 -14.93
N ASP A 160 -5.18 -15.59 -15.58
CA ASP A 160 -5.33 -16.71 -16.53
C ASP A 160 -5.13 -18.04 -15.79
N PHE A 161 -6.17 -18.43 -15.04
CA PHE A 161 -6.09 -19.57 -14.14
C PHE A 161 -5.96 -20.93 -14.86
N ASP A 162 -6.38 -21.02 -16.12
CA ASP A 162 -6.27 -22.25 -16.91
C ASP A 162 -4.82 -22.52 -17.30
N LYS A 163 -4.09 -21.51 -17.80
CA LYS A 163 -2.65 -21.65 -18.04
C LYS A 163 -1.89 -21.86 -16.74
N ALA A 164 -2.23 -21.11 -15.68
CA ALA A 164 -1.60 -21.30 -14.38
C ALA A 164 -1.71 -22.76 -13.91
N ALA A 165 -2.89 -23.35 -14.03
CA ALA A 165 -3.13 -24.74 -13.66
C ALA A 165 -2.27 -25.72 -14.46
N ALA A 166 -2.19 -25.55 -15.79
CA ALA A 166 -1.40 -26.42 -16.65
C ALA A 166 0.09 -26.43 -16.27
N TYR A 167 0.66 -25.25 -16.02
CA TYR A 167 2.07 -25.11 -15.63
C TYR A 167 2.37 -25.68 -14.23
N LEU A 168 1.52 -25.35 -13.24
CA LEU A 168 1.71 -25.81 -11.86
C LEU A 168 1.54 -27.33 -11.70
N LEU A 169 0.58 -27.93 -12.41
CA LEU A 169 0.40 -29.39 -12.40
C LEU A 169 1.60 -30.09 -13.03
N LYS A 170 2.07 -29.63 -14.20
CA LYS A 170 3.25 -30.20 -14.86
C LYS A 170 4.50 -30.11 -13.98
N SER A 171 4.71 -28.99 -13.30
CA SER A 171 5.79 -28.82 -12.33
C SER A 171 5.69 -29.83 -11.16
N ALA A 172 4.50 -29.95 -10.58
CA ALA A 172 4.24 -30.87 -9.48
C ALA A 172 4.48 -32.34 -9.90
N GLU A 173 4.07 -32.73 -11.10
CA GLU A 173 4.33 -34.06 -11.67
C GLU A 173 5.83 -34.36 -11.81
N ILE A 174 6.60 -33.43 -12.39
CA ILE A 174 8.05 -33.57 -12.55
C ILE A 174 8.72 -33.72 -11.17
N ARG A 175 8.41 -32.84 -10.21
CA ARG A 175 9.00 -32.87 -8.87
C ARG A 175 8.64 -34.13 -8.10
N LYS A 176 7.40 -34.60 -8.23
CA LYS A 176 6.95 -35.87 -7.62
C LYS A 176 7.71 -37.06 -8.21
N LYS A 177 7.95 -37.08 -9.53
CA LYS A 177 8.71 -38.13 -10.21
C LYS A 177 10.19 -38.13 -9.80
N LEU A 178 10.79 -36.94 -9.64
CA LEU A 178 12.21 -36.78 -9.32
C LEU A 178 12.54 -37.07 -7.85
N ALA A 179 11.74 -36.55 -6.92
CA ALA A 179 12.07 -36.52 -5.50
C ALA A 179 11.04 -37.23 -4.61
N GLY A 180 10.00 -37.82 -5.21
CA GLY A 180 8.92 -38.51 -4.50
C GLY A 180 7.81 -37.57 -4.00
N GLY A 181 6.69 -38.18 -3.60
CA GLY A 181 5.51 -37.47 -3.09
C GLY A 181 5.68 -36.84 -1.70
N ASP A 182 6.74 -37.19 -0.97
CA ASP A 182 7.09 -36.58 0.31
C ASP A 182 8.12 -35.42 0.15
N SER A 183 8.49 -35.03 -1.08
CA SER A 183 9.50 -33.99 -1.28
C SER A 183 8.97 -32.58 -0.92
N PRO A 184 9.72 -31.76 -0.17
CA PRO A 184 9.39 -30.35 0.04
C PRO A 184 9.22 -29.56 -1.28
N LEU A 185 9.93 -29.92 -2.34
CA LEU A 185 9.77 -29.26 -3.65
C LEU A 185 8.41 -29.56 -4.27
N TYR A 186 7.93 -30.80 -4.15
CA TYR A 186 6.58 -31.17 -4.58
C TYR A 186 5.52 -30.43 -3.76
N ALA A 187 5.72 -30.36 -2.43
CA ALA A 187 4.84 -29.60 -1.53
C ALA A 187 4.76 -28.12 -1.89
N ILE A 188 5.85 -27.48 -2.32
CA ILE A 188 5.85 -26.09 -2.82
C ILE A 188 4.94 -25.94 -4.04
N SER A 189 5.03 -26.84 -5.02
CA SER A 189 4.17 -26.80 -6.22
C SER A 189 2.69 -27.01 -5.86
N LEU A 190 2.38 -27.93 -4.94
CA LEU A 190 1.02 -28.10 -4.42
C LEU A 190 0.52 -26.85 -3.69
N LEU A 191 1.37 -26.18 -2.92
CA LEU A 191 1.01 -24.95 -2.22
C LEU A 191 0.66 -23.84 -3.21
N ASN A 192 1.47 -23.68 -4.27
CA ASN A 192 1.21 -22.72 -5.34
C ASN A 192 -0.08 -23.04 -6.09
N TYR A 193 -0.36 -24.33 -6.34
CA TYR A 193 -1.61 -24.78 -6.95
C TYR A 193 -2.83 -24.54 -6.04
N GLY A 194 -2.69 -24.76 -4.73
CA GLY A 194 -3.69 -24.38 -3.74
C GLY A 194 -3.93 -22.87 -3.72
N ASN A 195 -2.87 -22.06 -3.72
CA ASN A 195 -2.97 -20.60 -3.77
C ASN A 195 -3.66 -20.10 -5.05
N MET A 196 -3.45 -20.74 -6.20
CA MET A 196 -4.21 -20.43 -7.43
C MET A 196 -5.72 -20.56 -7.18
N PHE A 197 -6.17 -21.61 -6.48
CA PHE A 197 -7.58 -21.78 -6.15
C PHE A 197 -8.09 -20.70 -5.19
N ILE A 198 -7.32 -20.34 -4.17
CA ILE A 198 -7.62 -19.21 -3.26
C ILE A 198 -7.82 -17.92 -4.06
N GLN A 199 -6.86 -17.56 -4.92
CA GLN A 199 -6.91 -16.33 -5.73
C GLN A 199 -8.04 -16.34 -6.78
N SER A 200 -8.57 -17.51 -7.11
CA SER A 200 -9.75 -17.68 -7.98
C SER A 200 -11.07 -17.82 -7.19
N GLU A 201 -11.08 -17.48 -5.90
CA GLU A 201 -12.25 -17.54 -5.00
C GLU A 201 -12.86 -18.95 -4.88
N ARG A 202 -12.01 -19.99 -4.90
CA ARG A 202 -12.40 -21.40 -4.77
C ARG A 202 -11.72 -22.07 -3.56
N PRO A 203 -12.03 -21.65 -2.32
CA PRO A 203 -11.36 -22.14 -1.12
C PRO A 203 -11.51 -23.65 -0.89
N ASP A 204 -12.65 -24.24 -1.29
CA ASP A 204 -12.87 -25.69 -1.17
C ASP A 204 -11.91 -26.51 -2.04
N SER A 205 -11.58 -26.01 -3.24
CA SER A 205 -10.59 -26.65 -4.11
C SER A 205 -9.17 -26.47 -3.59
N ALA A 206 -8.88 -25.37 -2.88
CA ALA A 206 -7.58 -25.09 -2.31
C ALA A 206 -7.24 -25.99 -1.11
N GLU A 207 -8.22 -26.25 -0.24
CA GLU A 207 -8.03 -26.90 1.07
C GLU A 207 -7.26 -28.22 0.97
N LYS A 208 -7.61 -29.07 -0.01
CA LYS A 208 -6.92 -30.35 -0.23
C LYS A 208 -5.42 -30.18 -0.48
N TYR A 209 -5.05 -29.29 -1.40
CA TYR A 209 -3.66 -29.12 -1.84
C TYR A 209 -2.80 -28.41 -0.78
N VAL A 210 -3.36 -27.40 -0.11
CA VAL A 210 -2.68 -26.71 0.99
C VAL A 210 -2.50 -27.66 2.18
N PHE A 211 -3.51 -28.48 2.50
CA PHE A 211 -3.40 -29.48 3.55
C PHE A 211 -2.32 -30.52 3.25
N GLU A 212 -2.34 -31.12 2.05
CA GLU A 212 -1.32 -32.09 1.62
C GLU A 212 0.09 -31.50 1.69
N SER A 213 0.28 -30.28 1.19
CA SER A 213 1.54 -29.54 1.28
C SER A 213 2.00 -29.33 2.73
N SER A 214 1.08 -28.90 3.61
CA SER A 214 1.37 -28.68 5.03
C SER A 214 1.83 -29.96 5.73
N GLU A 215 1.21 -31.10 5.43
CA GLU A 215 1.57 -32.37 6.05
C GLU A 215 2.94 -32.88 5.58
N ILE A 216 3.29 -32.65 4.32
CA ILE A 216 4.64 -32.94 3.81
C ILE A 216 5.68 -32.07 4.53
N PHE A 217 5.47 -30.76 4.62
CA PHE A 217 6.39 -29.87 5.34
C PHE A 217 6.52 -30.26 6.80
N ARG A 218 5.42 -30.58 7.48
CA ARG A 218 5.42 -31.04 8.87
C ARG A 218 6.27 -32.30 9.06
N LYS A 219 6.07 -33.30 8.19
CA LYS A 219 6.74 -34.60 8.26
C LYS A 219 8.25 -34.50 7.97
N VAL A 220 8.64 -33.68 6.99
CA VAL A 220 10.03 -33.65 6.49
C VAL A 220 10.88 -32.56 7.13
N LEU A 221 10.30 -31.37 7.37
CA LEU A 221 11.02 -30.21 7.88
C LEU A 221 10.72 -29.91 9.35
N GLY A 222 9.63 -30.47 9.87
CA GLY A 222 9.17 -30.26 11.25
C GLY A 222 8.20 -29.08 11.40
N SER A 223 7.49 -29.06 12.54
CA SER A 223 6.40 -28.11 12.81
C SER A 223 6.83 -26.68 13.11
N VAL A 224 8.13 -26.42 13.29
CA VAL A 224 8.66 -25.07 13.51
C VAL A 224 9.27 -24.47 12.25
N HIS A 225 9.28 -25.21 11.14
CA HIS A 225 9.83 -24.72 9.88
C HIS A 225 8.91 -23.67 9.25
N PRO A 226 9.45 -22.54 8.72
CA PRO A 226 8.65 -21.47 8.13
C PRO A 226 7.66 -21.92 7.05
N TYR A 227 8.05 -22.87 6.18
CA TYR A 227 7.13 -23.43 5.18
C TYR A 227 5.90 -24.12 5.78
N TYR A 228 6.05 -24.83 6.91
CA TYR A 228 4.90 -25.42 7.58
C TYR A 228 4.01 -24.35 8.20
N ILE A 229 4.60 -23.38 8.91
CA ILE A 229 3.87 -22.25 9.53
C ILE A 229 3.09 -21.47 8.46
N ASN A 230 3.72 -21.20 7.32
CA ASN A 230 3.09 -20.53 6.18
C ASN A 230 1.91 -21.33 5.60
N ALA A 231 2.08 -22.65 5.38
CA ALA A 231 0.99 -23.51 4.91
C ALA A 231 -0.18 -23.58 5.92
N VAL A 232 0.12 -23.63 7.22
CA VAL A 232 -0.88 -23.51 8.31
C VAL A 232 -1.58 -22.15 8.24
N GLY A 233 -0.84 -21.08 7.95
CA GLY A 233 -1.40 -19.74 7.71
C GLY A 233 -2.42 -19.74 6.57
N TYR A 234 -2.12 -20.37 5.43
CA TYR A 234 -3.07 -20.50 4.32
C TYR A 234 -4.31 -21.32 4.70
N LEU A 235 -4.18 -22.38 5.50
CA LEU A 235 -5.34 -23.10 6.03
C LEU A 235 -6.23 -22.21 6.91
N GLY A 236 -5.63 -21.31 7.69
CA GLY A 236 -6.35 -20.30 8.46
C GLY A 236 -7.11 -19.31 7.58
N MET A 237 -6.48 -18.84 6.49
CA MET A 237 -7.10 -17.94 5.52
C MET A 237 -8.26 -18.62 4.76
N ILE A 238 -8.07 -19.88 4.34
CA ILE A 238 -9.14 -20.70 3.74
C ILE A 238 -10.34 -20.82 4.70
N ALA A 239 -10.08 -21.07 5.98
CA ALA A 239 -11.14 -21.11 6.99
C ALA A 239 -11.84 -19.75 7.17
N ASP A 240 -11.10 -18.62 7.11
CA ASP A 240 -11.71 -17.28 7.13
C ASP A 240 -12.60 -17.03 5.91
N GLU A 241 -12.17 -17.40 4.70
CA GLU A 241 -12.96 -17.27 3.46
C GLU A 241 -14.24 -18.12 3.50
N LYS A 242 -14.16 -19.32 4.08
CA LYS A 242 -15.31 -20.19 4.34
C LYS A 242 -16.18 -19.73 5.52
N LYS A 243 -15.82 -18.61 6.17
CA LYS A 243 -16.48 -18.04 7.35
C LYS A 243 -16.47 -18.99 8.57
N GLU A 244 -15.51 -19.92 8.61
CA GLU A 244 -15.27 -20.87 9.71
C GLU A 244 -14.38 -20.22 10.79
N TYR A 245 -14.75 -19.05 11.29
CA TYR A 245 -13.88 -18.19 12.12
C TYR A 245 -13.37 -18.85 13.41
N LYS A 246 -14.11 -19.80 13.97
CA LYS A 246 -13.66 -20.58 15.14
C LYS A 246 -12.51 -21.53 14.78
N LYS A 247 -12.55 -22.12 13.58
CA LYS A 247 -11.49 -22.98 13.05
C LYS A 247 -10.25 -22.14 12.71
N SER A 248 -10.44 -20.98 12.06
CA SER A 248 -9.31 -20.09 11.75
C SER A 248 -8.62 -19.58 13.02
N ASP A 249 -9.34 -19.17 14.06
CA ASP A 249 -8.75 -18.77 15.35
C ASP A 249 -7.87 -19.89 15.96
N SER A 250 -8.37 -21.13 15.96
CA SER A 250 -7.60 -22.28 16.46
C SER A 250 -6.36 -22.58 15.62
N ILE A 251 -6.44 -22.42 14.29
CA ILE A 251 -5.30 -22.60 13.39
C ILE A 251 -4.25 -21.52 13.63
N TYR A 252 -4.65 -20.25 13.74
CA TYR A 252 -3.73 -19.16 14.02
C TYR A 252 -3.11 -19.24 15.41
N ALA A 253 -3.83 -19.77 16.41
CA ALA A 253 -3.26 -20.06 17.74
C ALA A 253 -2.10 -21.07 17.65
N LYS A 254 -2.26 -22.14 16.86
CA LYS A 254 -1.17 -23.11 16.62
C LYS A 254 0.03 -22.46 15.91
N ALA A 255 -0.20 -21.60 14.93
CA ALA A 255 0.88 -20.86 14.26
C ALA A 255 1.69 -20.02 15.26
N ILE A 256 1.01 -19.32 16.18
CA ILE A 256 1.66 -18.56 17.26
C ILE A 256 2.50 -19.47 18.18
N GLU A 257 1.98 -20.64 18.57
CA GLU A 257 2.72 -21.60 19.39
C GLU A 257 4.03 -22.02 18.73
N PHE A 258 4.01 -22.32 17.41
CA PHE A 258 5.21 -22.68 16.66
C PHE A 258 6.20 -21.53 16.50
N ILE A 259 5.72 -20.29 16.37
CA ILE A 259 6.57 -19.10 16.32
C ILE A 259 7.27 -18.85 17.66
N ILE A 260 6.55 -18.94 18.77
CA ILE A 260 7.14 -18.81 20.12
C ILE A 260 8.17 -19.92 20.38
N ALA A 261 7.94 -21.13 19.85
CA ALA A 261 8.88 -22.23 20.01
C ALA A 261 10.18 -22.05 19.20
N SER A 262 10.17 -21.25 18.12
CA SER A 262 11.31 -21.06 17.22
C SER A 262 11.99 -19.69 17.33
N SER A 263 11.29 -18.71 17.90
CA SER A 263 11.70 -17.30 17.96
C SER A 263 11.11 -16.60 19.18
N ASP A 264 11.43 -15.32 19.38
CA ASP A 264 10.86 -14.54 20.48
C ASP A 264 9.55 -13.84 20.09
N LYS A 265 8.88 -13.22 21.06
CA LYS A 265 7.66 -12.43 20.86
C LYS A 265 7.89 -11.09 20.12
N ASN A 266 9.12 -10.78 19.72
CA ASN A 266 9.43 -9.63 18.88
C ASN A 266 9.43 -10.00 17.40
N ASN A 267 9.26 -11.28 17.05
CA ASN A 267 9.08 -11.72 15.67
C ASN A 267 7.83 -11.05 15.05
N PRO A 268 7.94 -10.37 13.89
CA PRO A 268 6.80 -9.77 13.20
C PRO A 268 5.65 -10.76 12.93
N GLU A 269 5.97 -12.03 12.66
CA GLU A 269 4.99 -13.10 12.43
C GLU A 269 4.10 -13.34 13.67
N TYR A 270 4.66 -13.19 14.88
CA TYR A 270 3.87 -13.30 16.13
C TYR A 270 2.72 -12.27 16.13
N THR A 271 3.05 -11.01 15.85
CA THR A 271 2.04 -9.94 15.80
C THR A 271 1.08 -10.11 14.63
N PHE A 272 1.54 -10.66 13.50
CA PHE A 272 0.70 -10.95 12.34
C PHE A 272 -0.41 -11.95 12.70
N TYR A 273 -0.07 -13.08 13.34
CA TYR A 273 -1.09 -14.06 13.72
C TYR A 273 -1.97 -13.58 14.88
N LEU A 274 -1.46 -12.76 15.81
CA LEU A 274 -2.33 -12.07 16.79
C LEU A 274 -3.38 -11.20 16.10
N MET A 275 -2.99 -10.43 15.09
CA MET A 275 -3.93 -9.61 14.30
C MET A 275 -4.96 -10.47 13.58
N LYS A 276 -4.56 -11.61 13.01
CA LYS A 276 -5.47 -12.57 12.37
C LYS A 276 -6.48 -13.16 13.36
N ARG A 277 -6.04 -13.56 14.56
CA ARG A 277 -6.92 -14.01 15.65
C ARG A 277 -7.87 -12.91 16.10
N GLY A 278 -7.37 -11.70 16.27
CA GLY A 278 -8.18 -10.53 16.61
C GLY A 278 -9.33 -10.31 15.62
N LYS A 279 -9.01 -10.30 14.32
CA LYS A 279 -10.00 -10.18 13.23
C LYS A 279 -11.02 -11.34 13.24
N ALA A 280 -10.58 -12.59 13.40
CA ALA A 280 -11.47 -13.75 13.45
C ALA A 280 -12.44 -13.68 14.65
N ASN A 281 -11.97 -13.30 15.83
CA ASN A 281 -12.81 -13.15 17.03
C ASN A 281 -13.81 -11.99 16.92
N ILE A 282 -13.42 -10.87 16.30
CA ILE A 282 -14.37 -9.79 15.97
C ILE A 282 -15.49 -10.31 15.06
N LYS A 283 -15.15 -11.11 14.04
CA LYS A 283 -16.15 -11.71 13.13
C LYS A 283 -17.04 -12.75 13.81
N LEU A 284 -16.57 -13.40 14.88
CA LEU A 284 -17.37 -14.26 15.76
C LEU A 284 -18.31 -13.49 16.71
N GLY A 285 -18.22 -12.16 16.76
CA GLY A 285 -18.91 -11.33 17.76
C GLY A 285 -18.25 -11.36 19.14
N GLN A 286 -17.09 -12.00 19.28
CA GLN A 286 -16.31 -12.05 20.53
C GLN A 286 -15.42 -10.80 20.64
N LEU A 287 -16.05 -9.62 20.64
CA LEU A 287 -15.37 -8.33 20.49
C LEU A 287 -14.27 -8.11 21.53
N LYS A 288 -14.51 -8.48 22.80
CA LYS A 288 -13.51 -8.33 23.87
C LYS A 288 -12.27 -9.19 23.64
N ILE A 289 -12.46 -10.46 23.28
CA ILE A 289 -11.33 -11.37 22.97
C ILE A 289 -10.57 -10.86 21.75
N GLY A 290 -11.29 -10.40 20.73
CA GLY A 290 -10.68 -9.79 19.55
C GLY A 290 -9.87 -8.54 19.91
N ALA A 291 -10.41 -7.68 20.77
CA ALA A 291 -9.75 -6.47 21.25
C ALA A 291 -8.47 -6.80 22.05
N ASP A 292 -8.49 -7.82 22.90
CA ASP A 292 -7.33 -8.23 23.70
C ASP A 292 -6.15 -8.65 22.78
N TYR A 293 -6.42 -9.44 21.73
CA TYR A 293 -5.39 -9.83 20.75
C TYR A 293 -4.87 -8.66 19.92
N ILE A 294 -5.74 -7.74 19.50
CA ILE A 294 -5.33 -6.54 18.76
C ILE A 294 -4.51 -5.62 19.66
N TYR A 295 -4.90 -5.46 20.94
CA TYR A 295 -4.18 -4.64 21.90
C TYR A 295 -2.77 -5.19 22.18
N GLU A 296 -2.63 -6.51 22.32
CA GLU A 296 -1.33 -7.15 22.44
C GLU A 296 -0.47 -6.88 21.19
N ALA A 297 -1.01 -7.12 19.99
CA ALA A 297 -0.30 -6.83 18.75
C ALA A 297 0.10 -5.35 18.63
N PHE A 298 -0.80 -4.42 18.93
CA PHE A 298 -0.57 -2.98 18.96
C PHE A 298 0.55 -2.60 19.93
N THR A 299 0.57 -3.18 21.13
CA THR A 299 1.58 -2.89 22.17
C THR A 299 2.96 -3.36 21.73
N HIS A 300 3.05 -4.56 21.14
CA HIS A 300 4.31 -5.08 20.59
C HIS A 300 4.79 -4.23 19.41
N ARG A 301 3.90 -3.94 18.44
CA ARG A 301 4.23 -3.12 17.27
C ARG A 301 4.62 -1.69 17.65
N SER A 302 4.02 -1.10 18.66
CA SER A 302 4.34 0.26 19.14
C SER A 302 5.71 0.38 19.81
N LYS A 303 6.24 -0.72 20.36
CA LYS A 303 7.60 -0.78 20.93
C LYS A 303 8.67 -0.99 19.86
N ILE A 304 8.30 -1.68 18.78
CA ILE A 304 9.25 -2.14 17.76
C ILE A 304 9.28 -1.17 16.58
N TYR A 305 8.16 -0.56 16.22
CA TYR A 305 8.04 0.25 15.01
C TYR A 305 7.72 1.72 15.30
N SER A 306 8.22 2.58 14.42
CA SER A 306 7.86 4.00 14.34
C SER A 306 6.35 4.19 14.15
N SER A 307 5.83 5.36 14.53
CA SER A 307 4.39 5.64 14.55
C SER A 307 3.70 5.50 13.18
N PHE A 308 4.44 5.75 12.12
CA PHE A 308 3.98 5.69 10.73
C PHE A 308 4.30 4.37 10.02
N ASN A 309 4.86 3.37 10.71
CA ASN A 309 5.08 2.06 10.10
C ASN A 309 3.71 1.40 9.76
N PRO A 310 3.55 0.80 8.56
CA PRO A 310 2.29 0.21 8.12
C PRO A 310 1.70 -0.81 9.11
N LEU A 311 2.55 -1.66 9.71
CA LEU A 311 2.10 -2.66 10.67
C LEU A 311 1.55 -2.00 11.94
N ARG A 312 2.19 -0.95 12.44
CA ARG A 312 1.69 -0.22 13.59
C ARG A 312 0.39 0.53 13.25
N LEU A 313 0.34 1.20 12.10
CA LEU A 313 -0.85 1.87 11.58
C LEU A 313 -2.06 0.92 11.50
N GLU A 314 -1.86 -0.29 10.95
CA GLU A 314 -2.89 -1.33 10.86
C GLU A 314 -3.43 -1.68 12.25
N ALA A 315 -2.55 -1.86 13.24
CA ALA A 315 -2.94 -2.19 14.60
C ALA A 315 -3.70 -1.05 15.28
N THR A 316 -3.28 0.21 15.09
CA THR A 316 -3.99 1.39 15.59
C THR A 316 -5.38 1.52 14.96
N TYR A 317 -5.51 1.29 13.65
CA TYR A 317 -6.80 1.28 12.97
C TYR A 317 -7.72 0.17 13.51
N LEU A 318 -7.22 -1.05 13.69
CA LEU A 318 -8.04 -2.12 14.25
C LEU A 318 -8.46 -1.85 15.71
N MET A 319 -7.62 -1.15 16.48
CA MET A 319 -8.03 -0.67 17.81
C MET A 319 -9.20 0.30 17.70
N ALA A 320 -9.20 1.22 16.72
CA ALA A 320 -10.36 2.07 16.48
C ALA A 320 -11.61 1.25 16.09
N LEU A 321 -11.46 0.32 15.16
CA LEU A 321 -12.55 -0.51 14.65
C LEU A 321 -13.21 -1.34 15.75
N VAL A 322 -12.42 -1.99 16.60
CA VAL A 322 -12.96 -2.83 17.67
C VAL A 322 -13.64 -2.00 18.75
N ASN A 323 -13.08 -0.84 19.11
CA ASN A 323 -13.72 0.09 20.05
C ASN A 323 -15.03 0.63 19.50
N TYR A 324 -15.07 0.97 18.20
CA TYR A 324 -16.30 1.39 17.54
C TYR A 324 -17.37 0.29 17.59
N LYS A 325 -17.01 -0.96 17.29
CA LYS A 325 -17.92 -2.11 17.37
C LYS A 325 -18.40 -2.42 18.79
N MET A 326 -17.62 -2.04 19.80
CA MET A 326 -17.98 -2.12 21.22
C MET A 326 -18.75 -0.88 21.72
N GLU A 327 -19.11 0.04 20.82
CA GLU A 327 -19.78 1.32 21.12
C GLU A 327 -18.97 2.26 22.03
N LEU A 328 -17.65 2.05 22.11
CA LEU A 328 -16.70 2.90 22.82
C LEU A 328 -16.23 4.03 21.90
N TYR A 329 -17.16 4.88 21.46
CA TYR A 329 -16.94 5.87 20.40
C TYR A 329 -15.84 6.88 20.72
N ASP A 330 -15.71 7.35 21.96
CA ASP A 330 -14.63 8.28 22.34
C ASP A 330 -13.24 7.62 22.24
N GLN A 331 -13.16 6.32 22.51
CA GLN A 331 -11.90 5.59 22.38
C GLN A 331 -11.59 5.28 20.91
N ALA A 332 -12.60 4.96 20.12
CA ALA A 332 -12.47 4.80 18.68
C ALA A 332 -11.98 6.10 18.01
N GLU A 333 -12.53 7.24 18.42
CA GLU A 333 -12.13 8.57 17.94
C GLU A 333 -10.65 8.86 18.22
N LYS A 334 -10.18 8.58 19.45
CA LYS A 334 -8.78 8.78 19.81
C LYS A 334 -7.83 7.96 18.94
N TYR A 335 -8.17 6.69 18.69
CA TYR A 335 -7.35 5.84 17.82
C TYR A 335 -7.41 6.28 16.36
N LEU A 336 -8.56 6.74 15.86
CA LEU A 336 -8.66 7.33 14.51
C LEU A 336 -7.83 8.60 14.37
N ALA A 337 -7.87 9.48 15.37
CA ALA A 337 -7.03 10.67 15.40
C ALA A 337 -5.54 10.30 15.37
N GLU A 338 -5.12 9.28 16.12
CA GLU A 338 -3.75 8.74 16.05
C GLU A 338 -3.43 8.18 14.66
N VAL A 339 -4.35 7.43 14.03
CA VAL A 339 -4.16 6.94 12.65
C VAL A 339 -3.93 8.11 11.69
N PHE A 340 -4.81 9.11 11.65
CA PHE A 340 -4.66 10.24 10.72
C PHE A 340 -3.42 11.10 10.99
N MET A 341 -3.06 11.31 12.27
CA MET A 341 -1.81 11.95 12.63
C MET A 341 -0.60 11.15 12.10
N ASN A 342 -0.60 9.84 12.26
CA ASN A 342 0.48 8.98 11.79
C ASN A 342 0.53 8.87 10.26
N LEU A 343 -0.61 8.88 9.58
CA LEU A 343 -0.71 8.97 8.11
C LEU A 343 -0.14 10.29 7.60
N SER A 344 -0.45 11.39 8.28
CA SER A 344 0.09 12.72 7.97
C SER A 344 1.61 12.75 8.17
N ASN A 345 2.12 12.17 9.26
CA ASN A 345 3.56 12.03 9.50
C ASN A 345 4.24 11.11 8.46
N ALA A 346 3.61 9.98 8.11
CA ALA A 346 4.10 9.09 7.06
C ALA A 346 4.26 9.89 5.76
N ARG A 347 3.22 10.65 5.42
CA ARG A 347 3.23 11.52 4.24
C ARG A 347 4.27 12.64 4.33
N GLU A 348 4.42 13.27 5.48
CA GLU A 348 5.33 14.40 5.61
C GLU A 348 6.80 13.95 5.50
N TYR A 349 7.15 12.86 6.19
CA TYR A 349 8.55 12.46 6.39
C TYR A 349 9.00 11.37 5.44
N LEU A 350 8.11 10.45 5.08
CA LEU A 350 8.48 9.29 4.27
C LEU A 350 8.00 9.38 2.83
N TYR A 351 7.09 10.28 2.48
CA TYR A 351 6.41 10.20 1.18
C TYR A 351 7.33 10.22 -0.04
N PRO A 352 8.43 11.00 -0.10
CA PRO A 352 9.38 10.87 -1.21
C PRO A 352 10.04 9.48 -1.31
N ALA A 353 10.03 8.72 -0.21
CA ALA A 353 10.84 7.55 0.05
C ALA A 353 10.09 6.22 0.26
N MET A 354 8.76 6.28 0.44
CA MET A 354 7.94 5.09 0.63
C MET A 354 7.86 4.28 -0.65
N GLU A 355 7.84 2.97 -0.50
CA GLU A 355 7.54 2.09 -1.61
C GLU A 355 6.08 2.18 -2.03
N THR A 356 5.78 1.81 -3.28
CA THR A 356 4.40 1.71 -3.73
C THR A 356 3.61 0.62 -2.98
N SER A 357 4.23 -0.50 -2.58
CA SER A 357 3.60 -1.57 -1.79
C SER A 357 3.26 -1.09 -0.38
N GLU A 358 4.23 -0.46 0.30
CA GLU A 358 4.03 0.16 1.61
C GLU A 358 2.97 1.26 1.53
N LEU A 359 2.97 2.07 0.46
CA LEU A 359 1.94 3.07 0.18
C LEU A 359 0.57 2.46 -0.09
N GLU A 360 0.48 1.35 -0.82
CA GLU A 360 -0.79 0.66 -1.07
C GLU A 360 -1.37 0.10 0.24
N GLU A 361 -0.54 -0.47 1.10
CA GLU A 361 -0.95 -0.92 2.44
C GLU A 361 -1.42 0.25 3.31
N ILE A 362 -0.62 1.32 3.39
CA ILE A 362 -0.95 2.53 4.15
C ILE A 362 -2.22 3.20 3.59
N TYR A 363 -2.35 3.30 2.27
CA TYR A 363 -3.49 3.88 1.59
C TYR A 363 -4.77 3.07 1.86
N THR A 364 -4.68 1.74 1.85
CA THR A 364 -5.80 0.86 2.21
C THR A 364 -6.24 1.14 3.64
N ILE A 365 -5.31 1.22 4.59
CA ILE A 365 -5.59 1.58 5.98
C ILE A 365 -6.22 2.97 6.08
N ALA A 366 -5.75 3.94 5.28
CA ALA A 366 -6.27 5.30 5.28
C ALA A 366 -7.72 5.37 4.79
N VAL A 367 -8.05 4.65 3.71
CA VAL A 367 -9.42 4.53 3.19
C VAL A 367 -10.34 3.88 4.23
N ASP A 368 -9.91 2.76 4.79
CA ASP A 368 -10.65 2.03 5.83
C ASP A 368 -10.90 2.88 7.08
N ALA A 369 -9.86 3.58 7.56
CA ALA A 369 -9.95 4.48 8.70
C ALA A 369 -10.90 5.66 8.44
N TYR A 370 -10.93 6.19 7.21
CA TYR A 370 -11.84 7.25 6.82
C TYR A 370 -13.29 6.79 6.75
N SER A 371 -13.54 5.61 6.18
CA SER A 371 -14.88 5.00 6.21
C SER A 371 -15.37 4.77 7.65
N LEU A 372 -14.48 4.31 8.54
CA LEU A 372 -14.79 4.14 9.96
C LEU A 372 -15.02 5.49 10.66
N TYR A 373 -14.23 6.52 10.36
CA TYR A 373 -14.39 7.87 10.89
C TYR A 373 -15.73 8.49 10.50
N ASN A 374 -16.15 8.34 9.24
CA ASN A 374 -17.48 8.77 8.80
C ASN A 374 -18.60 8.04 9.56
N SER A 375 -18.44 6.72 9.76
CA SER A 375 -19.41 5.90 10.52
C SER A 375 -19.48 6.32 11.99
N LEU A 376 -18.34 6.66 12.61
CA LEU A 376 -18.24 7.19 13.96
C LEU A 376 -19.00 8.50 14.10
N ILE A 377 -18.79 9.44 13.18
CA ILE A 377 -19.45 10.75 13.18
C ILE A 377 -20.97 10.61 13.10
N MET A 378 -21.47 9.74 12.22
CA MET A 378 -22.90 9.49 12.08
C MET A 378 -23.54 9.06 13.40
N ASN A 379 -22.85 8.21 14.16
CA ASN A 379 -23.37 7.66 15.42
C ASN A 379 -23.16 8.58 16.63
N LYS A 380 -22.14 9.47 16.62
CA LYS A 380 -21.96 10.51 17.66
C LYS A 380 -22.92 11.70 17.52
N ASN A 381 -23.82 11.71 16.52
CA ASN A 381 -24.85 12.75 16.33
C ASN A 381 -24.32 14.19 16.15
N GLY A 382 -23.20 14.37 15.44
CA GLY A 382 -22.89 15.58 14.63
C GLY A 382 -22.93 16.96 15.29
N SER A 383 -23.00 17.10 16.61
CA SER A 383 -23.16 18.40 17.28
C SER A 383 -21.84 19.14 17.52
N ASP A 384 -20.69 18.56 17.14
CA ASP A 384 -19.39 19.23 17.21
C ASP A 384 -19.00 19.77 15.82
N PRO A 385 -18.96 21.10 15.62
CA PRO A 385 -18.52 21.72 14.37
C PRO A 385 -17.11 21.33 13.91
N LYS A 386 -16.22 20.86 14.79
CA LYS A 386 -14.87 20.35 14.43
C LYS A 386 -14.90 19.11 13.55
N ILE A 387 -16.02 18.38 13.54
CA ILE A 387 -16.21 17.15 12.80
C ILE A 387 -16.02 17.32 11.28
N GLY A 388 -16.50 18.42 10.69
CA GLY A 388 -16.42 18.63 9.24
C GLY A 388 -15.04 19.05 8.73
N ILE A 389 -14.22 19.70 9.55
CA ILE A 389 -12.82 20.02 9.21
C ILE A 389 -12.05 18.72 8.99
N ASN A 390 -12.13 17.82 9.96
CA ASN A 390 -11.43 16.54 9.91
C ASN A 390 -11.89 15.67 8.73
N ILE A 391 -13.17 15.75 8.31
CA ILE A 391 -13.62 15.01 7.11
C ILE A 391 -12.85 15.47 5.87
N ILE A 392 -12.77 16.78 5.61
CA ILE A 392 -12.06 17.29 4.43
C ILE A 392 -10.57 17.01 4.55
N ASP A 393 -9.96 17.31 5.70
CA ASP A 393 -8.51 17.14 5.86
C ASP A 393 -8.11 15.66 5.74
N ASN A 394 -8.88 14.75 6.32
CA ASN A 394 -8.65 13.31 6.17
C ASN A 394 -8.85 12.86 4.72
N LYS A 395 -9.88 13.37 4.02
CA LYS A 395 -10.12 13.03 2.61
C LYS A 395 -9.02 13.55 1.70
N MET A 396 -8.61 14.80 1.89
CA MET A 396 -7.46 15.39 1.20
C MET A 396 -6.19 14.59 1.46
N LEU A 397 -5.94 14.19 2.72
CA LEU A 397 -4.80 13.36 3.08
C LEU A 397 -4.82 12.04 2.29
N ILE A 398 -5.96 11.34 2.24
CA ILE A 398 -6.12 10.09 1.47
C ILE A 398 -5.86 10.31 -0.02
N ASP A 399 -6.50 11.32 -0.62
CA ASP A 399 -6.31 11.63 -2.04
C ASP A 399 -4.83 11.90 -2.33
N LEU A 400 -4.16 12.64 -1.43
CA LEU A 400 -2.75 12.96 -1.52
C LEU A 400 -1.83 11.77 -1.25
N MET A 401 -2.34 10.69 -0.66
CA MET A 401 -1.63 9.43 -0.44
C MET A 401 -1.95 8.37 -1.50
N ASN A 402 -2.77 8.70 -2.51
CA ASN A 402 -3.12 7.79 -3.59
C ASN A 402 -1.85 7.29 -4.33
N PRO A 403 -1.57 5.97 -4.35
CA PRO A 403 -0.35 5.43 -4.96
C PRO A 403 -0.17 5.76 -6.45
N ALA A 404 -1.26 5.86 -7.23
CA ALA A 404 -1.18 6.18 -8.65
C ALA A 404 -0.74 7.64 -8.88
N SER A 405 -1.31 8.57 -8.11
CA SER A 405 -0.89 9.99 -8.13
C SER A 405 0.56 10.13 -7.67
N PHE A 406 0.95 9.34 -6.65
CA PHE A 406 2.30 9.33 -6.12
C PHE A 406 3.34 8.95 -7.17
N VAL A 407 3.18 7.79 -7.83
CA VAL A 407 4.16 7.27 -8.78
C VAL A 407 4.44 8.28 -9.88
N ILE A 408 3.38 8.87 -10.45
CA ILE A 408 3.49 9.88 -11.51
C ILE A 408 4.26 11.10 -11.01
N LYS A 409 3.90 11.65 -9.84
CA LYS A 409 4.56 12.85 -9.33
C LYS A 409 6.02 12.58 -8.91
N ARG A 410 6.32 11.39 -8.37
CA ARG A 410 7.69 10.97 -8.04
C ARG A 410 8.52 10.82 -9.31
N GLU A 411 7.96 10.26 -10.39
CA GLU A 411 8.63 10.16 -11.69
C GLU A 411 8.90 11.53 -12.29
N LEU A 412 7.93 12.45 -12.26
CA LEU A 412 8.12 13.83 -12.70
C LEU A 412 9.22 14.54 -11.90
N LEU A 413 9.22 14.38 -10.57
CA LEU A 413 10.28 14.88 -9.71
C LEU A 413 11.63 14.31 -10.12
N ASN A 414 11.75 12.99 -10.27
CA ASN A 414 13.00 12.34 -10.66
C ASN A 414 13.53 12.86 -12.01
N LEU A 415 12.66 13.09 -12.98
CA LEU A 415 13.03 13.65 -14.29
C LEU A 415 13.52 15.10 -14.18
N GLU A 416 12.83 15.95 -13.42
CA GLU A 416 13.26 17.34 -13.20
C GLU A 416 14.62 17.40 -12.49
N LEU A 417 14.82 16.56 -11.48
CA LEU A 417 16.08 16.53 -10.72
C LEU A 417 17.25 16.08 -11.58
N ILE A 418 17.06 15.08 -12.46
CA ILE A 418 18.10 14.65 -13.41
C ILE A 418 18.47 15.78 -14.37
N ASP A 419 17.51 16.59 -14.82
CA ASP A 419 17.77 17.72 -15.71
C ASP A 419 18.52 18.86 -15.02
N ARG A 420 18.16 19.20 -13.77
CA ARG A 420 18.84 20.24 -12.98
C ARG A 420 20.23 19.84 -12.51
N GLU A 421 20.44 18.58 -12.17
CA GLU A 421 21.76 18.06 -11.81
C GLU A 421 22.75 18.19 -12.99
N LYS A 422 22.29 17.96 -14.23
CA LYS A 422 23.10 18.20 -15.44
C LYS A 422 23.48 19.67 -15.63
N LYS A 423 22.70 20.60 -15.09
CA LYS A 423 22.96 22.05 -15.13
C LYS A 423 23.96 22.50 -14.05
N GLY A 424 24.44 21.60 -13.20
CA GLY A 424 25.44 21.89 -12.17
C GLY A 424 24.91 22.72 -11.00
N GLU A 425 23.58 22.79 -10.84
CA GLU A 425 22.93 23.68 -9.87
C GLU A 425 23.09 23.19 -8.42
N LEU A 426 23.19 21.87 -8.18
CA LEU A 426 23.44 21.17 -6.90
C LEU A 426 23.48 19.64 -7.12
N ASN A 427 23.99 18.87 -6.14
CA ASN A 427 23.88 17.40 -6.13
C ASN A 427 22.55 16.95 -5.51
N PHE A 428 21.47 17.19 -6.27
CA PHE A 428 20.10 16.86 -5.86
C PHE A 428 19.90 15.34 -5.67
N SER A 429 20.53 14.53 -6.51
CA SER A 429 20.41 13.07 -6.51
C SER A 429 20.90 12.48 -5.19
N ASP A 430 22.08 12.89 -4.71
CA ASP A 430 22.59 12.38 -3.42
C ASP A 430 21.76 12.84 -2.23
N TRP A 431 21.12 14.00 -2.36
CA TRP A 431 20.24 14.51 -1.32
C TRP A 431 18.96 13.70 -1.16
N ILE A 432 18.29 13.42 -2.27
CA ILE A 432 17.13 12.53 -2.29
C ILE A 432 17.53 11.12 -1.87
N LYS A 433 18.65 10.57 -2.36
CA LYS A 433 19.13 9.24 -1.91
C LYS A 433 19.31 9.19 -0.39
N ASN A 434 19.88 10.21 0.24
CA ASN A 434 20.06 10.23 1.69
C ASN A 434 18.73 10.36 2.46
N LEU A 435 17.81 11.18 1.95
CA LEU A 435 16.45 11.29 2.48
C LEU A 435 15.73 9.94 2.42
N ASP A 436 15.80 9.31 1.25
CA ASP A 436 15.20 8.05 0.89
C ASP A 436 15.72 6.89 1.75
N HIS A 437 17.04 6.79 1.85
CA HIS A 437 17.74 5.85 2.72
C HIS A 437 17.34 6.01 4.20
N SER A 438 17.33 7.24 4.71
CA SER A 438 17.02 7.50 6.12
C SER A 438 15.57 7.20 6.47
N ALA A 439 14.65 7.53 5.56
CA ALA A 439 13.24 7.19 5.68
C ALA A 439 13.01 5.67 5.69
N ARG A 440 13.71 4.91 4.84
CA ARG A 440 13.64 3.44 4.84
C ARG A 440 14.15 2.82 6.13
N LEU A 441 15.26 3.35 6.65
CA LEU A 441 15.78 2.93 7.95
C LEU A 441 14.76 3.18 9.08
N ALA A 442 14.00 4.28 9.02
CA ALA A 442 12.99 4.59 10.03
C ALA A 442 11.78 3.63 10.04
N LEU A 443 11.59 2.81 9.00
CA LEU A 443 10.55 1.77 8.94
C LEU A 443 11.01 0.44 9.56
N LEU A 444 12.29 0.29 9.87
CA LEU A 444 12.83 -0.95 10.42
C LEU A 444 12.43 -1.18 11.88
N PRO A 445 12.40 -2.44 12.33
CA PRO A 445 12.31 -2.76 13.75
C PRO A 445 13.41 -2.04 14.55
N GLY A 446 13.05 -1.39 15.65
CA GLY A 446 13.95 -0.63 16.50
C GLY A 446 15.13 -1.44 17.05
N GLN A 447 14.96 -2.76 17.25
CA GLN A 447 16.05 -3.66 17.63
C GLN A 447 17.14 -3.76 16.55
N ALA A 448 16.74 -3.79 15.27
CA ALA A 448 17.69 -3.79 14.15
C ALA A 448 18.48 -2.48 14.11
N LEU A 449 17.81 -1.34 14.35
CA LEU A 449 18.43 -0.02 14.41
C LEU A 449 19.35 0.15 15.63
N ALA A 450 18.94 -0.35 16.80
CA ALA A 450 19.73 -0.30 18.03
C ALA A 450 21.04 -1.08 17.90
N GLY A 451 21.03 -2.21 17.17
CA GLY A 451 22.24 -2.94 16.81
C GLY A 451 23.25 -2.13 15.98
N TRP A 452 22.81 -1.02 15.39
CA TRP A 452 23.65 -0.07 14.64
C TRP A 452 23.90 1.25 15.39
N GLY A 453 23.42 1.37 16.63
CA GLY A 453 23.51 2.62 17.40
C GLY A 453 22.60 3.73 16.85
N VAL A 454 21.56 3.37 16.08
CA VAL A 454 20.62 4.30 15.44
C VAL A 454 19.25 4.19 16.10
N ASN A 455 18.53 5.30 16.23
CA ASN A 455 17.12 5.34 16.63
C ASN A 455 16.28 5.93 15.49
N ALA A 456 15.10 5.36 15.24
CA ALA A 456 14.12 5.85 14.28
C ALA A 456 13.78 7.34 14.44
N ASP A 457 13.64 7.85 15.67
CA ASP A 457 13.35 9.27 15.92
C ASP A 457 14.46 10.20 15.42
N SER A 458 15.71 9.79 15.58
CA SER A 458 16.87 10.52 15.07
C SER A 458 16.91 10.51 13.54
N LEU A 459 16.50 9.40 12.90
CA LEU A 459 16.41 9.30 11.45
C LEU A 459 15.30 10.19 10.90
N ILE A 460 14.13 10.22 11.55
CA ILE A 460 13.02 11.12 11.18
C ILE A 460 13.49 12.56 11.21
N LYS A 461 14.13 12.99 12.31
CA LYS A 461 14.65 14.35 12.44
C LYS A 461 15.74 14.67 11.41
N PHE A 462 16.56 13.69 11.05
CA PHE A 462 17.54 13.86 9.99
C PHE A 462 16.88 14.03 8.62
N THR A 463 15.89 13.20 8.28
CA THR A 463 15.07 13.29 7.08
C THR A 463 14.35 14.64 7.00
N GLU A 464 13.83 15.13 8.12
CA GLU A 464 13.21 16.46 8.23
C GLU A 464 14.22 17.59 7.91
N ASN A 465 15.41 17.55 8.53
CA ASN A 465 16.45 18.55 8.32
C ASN A 465 17.02 18.53 6.90
N LEU A 466 17.17 17.34 6.32
CA LEU A 466 17.38 17.19 4.89
C LEU A 466 16.21 17.90 4.23
N ARG A 467 15.03 17.33 4.06
CA ARG A 467 13.91 18.00 3.36
C ARG A 467 13.85 19.54 3.47
N ASN A 468 13.93 20.10 4.67
CA ASN A 468 13.95 21.55 4.92
C ASN A 468 15.06 22.33 4.19
N ASP A 469 16.29 21.82 4.06
CA ASP A 469 17.29 22.53 3.23
C ASP A 469 17.06 22.33 1.72
N LEU A 470 16.30 21.32 1.26
CA LEU A 470 15.95 21.16 -0.17
C LEU A 470 14.99 22.26 -0.57
N VAL A 471 13.96 22.42 0.26
CA VAL A 471 12.94 23.45 0.14
C VAL A 471 13.60 24.84 0.07
N LYS A 472 14.52 25.14 0.99
CA LYS A 472 15.24 26.43 0.99
C LYS A 472 16.09 26.67 -0.26
N LYS A 473 16.64 25.62 -0.87
CA LYS A 473 17.58 25.72 -2.00
C LYS A 473 16.90 25.66 -3.37
N SER A 474 15.66 25.21 -3.43
CA SER A 474 14.94 25.02 -4.68
C SER A 474 13.48 25.47 -4.55
N PRO A 475 13.14 26.68 -5.05
CA PRO A 475 11.76 27.15 -5.11
C PRO A 475 10.83 26.22 -5.91
N ALA A 476 11.35 25.51 -6.92
CA ALA A 476 10.58 24.50 -7.66
C ALA A 476 10.29 23.26 -6.82
N PHE A 477 11.26 22.82 -6.01
CA PHE A 477 11.02 21.77 -5.02
C PHE A 477 10.05 22.25 -3.93
N ASP A 478 10.17 23.50 -3.48
CA ASP A 478 9.24 24.11 -2.54
C ASP A 478 7.82 24.17 -3.10
N GLU A 479 7.61 24.66 -4.31
CA GLU A 479 6.29 24.71 -4.97
C GLU A 479 5.69 23.32 -5.15
N MET A 480 6.50 22.35 -5.60
CA MET A 480 6.06 20.98 -5.76
C MET A 480 5.80 20.30 -4.41
N TYR A 481 6.65 20.50 -3.39
CA TYR A 481 6.54 19.92 -2.06
C TYR A 481 5.42 20.55 -1.23
N VAL A 482 5.24 21.87 -1.30
CA VAL A 482 4.13 22.61 -0.71
C VAL A 482 2.82 22.20 -1.35
N SER A 483 2.78 21.85 -2.65
CA SER A 483 1.60 21.22 -3.26
C SER A 483 1.21 19.89 -2.58
N PHE A 484 2.17 19.21 -1.93
CA PHE A 484 1.99 18.04 -1.09
C PHE A 484 1.86 18.35 0.41
N MET A 485 1.57 19.58 0.85
CA MET A 485 1.40 19.88 2.29
C MET A 485 0.11 20.65 2.58
N LYS A 486 -0.79 20.75 1.59
CA LYS A 486 -1.96 21.61 1.67
C LYS A 486 -3.15 20.97 2.39
N ASN A 487 -3.77 21.74 3.27
CA ASN A 487 -5.04 21.47 3.96
C ASN A 487 -6.16 22.31 3.31
N TRP A 488 -7.39 22.18 3.81
CA TRP A 488 -8.54 22.90 3.25
C TRP A 488 -8.39 24.43 3.28
N GLU A 489 -7.60 24.99 4.20
CA GLU A 489 -7.33 26.44 4.28
C GLU A 489 -6.53 26.98 3.08
N ILE A 490 -5.82 26.10 2.36
CA ILE A 490 -5.13 26.51 1.15
C ILE A 490 -6.05 26.44 -0.06
N ILE A 491 -6.94 25.44 -0.12
CA ILE A 491 -8.00 25.38 -1.16
C ILE A 491 -8.82 26.67 -1.12
N LYS A 492 -9.29 27.09 0.06
CA LYS A 492 -10.14 28.28 0.17
C LYS A 492 -9.46 29.56 -0.34
N LYS A 493 -8.13 29.65 -0.26
CA LYS A 493 -7.36 30.81 -0.76
C LYS A 493 -7.26 30.86 -2.29
N GLN A 494 -7.49 29.74 -2.99
CA GLN A 494 -7.51 29.70 -4.47
C GLN A 494 -8.83 30.17 -5.07
N PHE A 495 -9.85 30.41 -4.24
CA PHE A 495 -11.15 30.86 -4.71
C PHE A 495 -11.23 32.39 -4.85
N GLU A 496 -11.80 32.83 -5.96
CA GLU A 496 -12.28 34.18 -6.14
C GLU A 496 -13.56 34.42 -5.33
N GLN A 497 -14.00 35.67 -5.24
CA GLN A 497 -15.13 36.07 -4.38
C GLN A 497 -16.46 35.38 -4.78
N ASP A 498 -16.67 35.17 -6.07
CA ASP A 498 -17.87 34.59 -6.66
C ASP A 498 -17.75 33.08 -6.93
N GLU A 499 -16.79 32.42 -6.30
CA GLU A 499 -16.59 30.98 -6.42
C GLU A 499 -16.91 30.25 -5.12
N VAL A 500 -17.28 28.98 -5.27
CA VAL A 500 -17.58 28.09 -4.15
C VAL A 500 -17.29 26.64 -4.53
N LEU A 501 -16.77 25.87 -3.58
CA LEU A 501 -16.72 24.41 -3.62
C LEU A 501 -17.91 23.85 -2.86
N VAL A 502 -18.66 22.97 -3.52
CA VAL A 502 -19.70 22.14 -2.93
C VAL A 502 -19.22 20.69 -3.00
N TYR A 503 -18.82 20.16 -1.84
CA TYR A 503 -18.28 18.80 -1.68
C TYR A 503 -19.29 17.92 -0.94
N ILE A 504 -20.03 17.10 -1.68
CA ILE A 504 -21.09 16.24 -1.12
C ILE A 504 -20.56 14.84 -0.91
N ILE A 505 -20.57 14.39 0.35
CA ILE A 505 -20.22 13.04 0.75
C ILE A 505 -21.47 12.22 1.07
N ARG A 506 -21.43 10.95 0.69
CA ARG A 506 -22.42 9.94 1.01
C ARG A 506 -21.87 9.08 2.15
N THR A 507 -22.44 9.25 3.33
CA THR A 507 -22.08 8.44 4.50
C THR A 507 -23.16 7.42 4.81
N TYR A 508 -22.74 6.24 5.23
CA TYR A 508 -23.58 5.19 5.79
C TYR A 508 -22.71 4.49 6.83
N ASP A 509 -23.34 3.77 7.77
CA ASP A 509 -22.58 2.97 8.71
C ASP A 509 -21.97 1.77 7.96
N ALA A 510 -20.76 1.96 7.44
CA ALA A 510 -20.05 0.97 6.63
C ALA A 510 -19.62 -0.27 7.44
N VAL A 511 -19.80 -0.21 8.76
CA VAL A 511 -19.30 -1.21 9.71
C VAL A 511 -20.46 -1.96 10.38
N SER A 512 -21.68 -1.43 10.29
CA SER A 512 -22.95 -2.07 10.69
C SER A 512 -23.34 -3.20 9.73
N PRO A 513 -23.89 -4.32 10.24
CA PRO A 513 -24.52 -5.36 9.43
C PRO A 513 -25.77 -4.88 8.67
N ASP A 514 -26.43 -3.83 9.18
CA ASP A 514 -27.56 -3.17 8.54
C ASP A 514 -27.20 -1.69 8.32
N PRO A 515 -26.57 -1.35 7.19
CA PRO A 515 -26.14 0.03 6.89
C PRO A 515 -27.32 0.94 6.52
N GLY A 516 -28.56 0.53 6.82
CA GLY A 516 -29.81 1.05 6.27
C GLY A 516 -30.11 2.53 6.48
N LYS A 517 -29.22 3.33 7.08
CA LYS A 517 -29.33 4.79 7.15
C LYS A 517 -28.26 5.45 6.27
N ILE A 518 -28.70 6.13 5.23
CA ILE A 518 -27.85 6.92 4.34
C ILE A 518 -27.96 8.40 4.75
N VAL A 519 -26.81 9.02 4.96
CA VAL A 519 -26.72 10.45 5.30
C VAL A 519 -25.83 11.14 4.30
N TYR A 520 -26.41 12.15 3.65
CA TYR A 520 -25.69 13.06 2.79
C TYR A 520 -25.29 14.32 3.56
N THR A 521 -24.02 14.70 3.41
CA THR A 521 -23.50 15.94 3.98
C THR A 521 -22.80 16.73 2.89
N ALA A 522 -23.19 17.97 2.70
CA ALA A 522 -22.49 18.92 1.86
C ALA A 522 -21.52 19.73 2.71
N ILE A 523 -20.29 19.81 2.25
CA ILE A 523 -19.25 20.64 2.83
C ILE A 523 -18.95 21.77 1.85
N VAL A 524 -19.13 22.99 2.32
CA VAL A 524 -19.09 24.19 1.49
C VAL A 524 -17.90 25.03 1.88
N ILE A 525 -17.05 25.32 0.90
CA ILE A 525 -15.84 26.13 1.06
C ILE A 525 -15.83 27.24 0.03
N ASP A 526 -15.63 28.47 0.49
CA ASP A 526 -15.36 29.64 -0.33
C ASP A 526 -14.25 30.49 0.29
N ARG A 527 -13.86 31.57 -0.41
CA ARG A 527 -12.80 32.48 0.03
C ARG A 527 -13.02 33.07 1.43
N PHE A 528 -14.28 33.23 1.85
CA PHE A 528 -14.64 33.89 3.11
C PHE A 528 -15.00 32.92 4.22
N SER A 529 -14.88 31.61 3.96
CA SER A 529 -15.04 30.58 4.98
C SER A 529 -14.04 30.83 6.11
N GLY A 530 -14.56 31.01 7.33
CA GLY A 530 -13.81 31.37 8.53
C GLY A 530 -12.89 30.25 9.01
N ASP A 531 -12.85 29.99 10.31
CA ASP A 531 -12.02 28.90 10.85
C ASP A 531 -12.62 27.51 10.63
N GLN A 532 -13.84 27.43 10.06
CA GLN A 532 -14.54 26.18 9.78
C GLN A 532 -15.29 26.25 8.44
N PRO A 533 -15.31 25.16 7.65
CA PRO A 533 -16.15 25.06 6.47
C PRO A 533 -17.63 25.00 6.86
N LYS A 534 -18.52 25.47 5.97
CA LYS A 534 -19.97 25.38 6.25
C LYS A 534 -20.44 23.95 5.96
N ILE A 535 -21.01 23.31 6.98
CA ILE A 535 -21.50 21.92 6.90
C ILE A 535 -23.02 21.96 6.80
N ILE A 536 -23.57 21.35 5.77
CA ILE A 536 -25.01 21.28 5.53
C ILE A 536 -25.42 19.81 5.43
N LYS A 537 -26.22 19.36 6.40
CA LYS A 537 -26.85 18.05 6.31
C LYS A 537 -27.97 18.11 5.26
N LEU A 538 -27.93 17.20 4.29
CA LEU A 538 -28.96 17.13 3.25
C LEU A 538 -30.15 16.28 3.72
N ASN A 539 -31.18 16.23 2.88
CA ASN A 539 -32.41 15.48 3.16
C ASN A 539 -32.12 13.97 3.29
N ASP A 540 -33.14 13.23 3.76
CA ASP A 540 -33.03 11.79 4.04
C ASP A 540 -32.45 11.01 2.86
N GLY A 541 -31.23 10.49 3.02
CA GLY A 541 -30.51 9.81 1.97
C GLY A 541 -31.23 8.55 1.48
N ASN A 542 -31.95 7.83 2.34
CA ASN A 542 -32.73 6.66 1.93
C ASN A 542 -33.85 7.04 0.96
N MET A 543 -34.47 8.20 1.18
CA MET A 543 -35.49 8.72 0.28
C MET A 543 -34.88 9.22 -1.04
N LEU A 544 -33.73 9.91 -0.97
CA LEU A 544 -32.99 10.37 -2.16
C LEU A 544 -32.58 9.19 -3.06
N GLU A 545 -32.03 8.12 -2.50
CA GLU A 545 -31.63 6.95 -3.28
C GLU A 545 -32.77 5.99 -3.64
N GLY A 546 -33.91 6.13 -2.95
CA GLY A 546 -35.09 5.30 -3.15
C GLY A 546 -36.17 6.02 -3.94
N SER A 547 -37.23 6.44 -3.24
CA SER A 547 -38.45 6.99 -3.86
C SER A 547 -38.22 8.24 -4.69
N TYR A 548 -37.18 9.04 -4.40
CA TYR A 548 -36.88 10.27 -5.12
C TYR A 548 -35.85 10.11 -6.24
N LEU A 549 -35.21 8.95 -6.38
CA LEU A 549 -34.15 8.75 -7.36
C LEU A 549 -34.65 8.99 -8.79
N LYS A 550 -35.85 8.50 -9.10
CA LYS A 550 -36.47 8.65 -10.42
C LYS A 550 -36.61 10.11 -10.87
N TYR A 551 -36.84 11.04 -9.95
CA TYR A 551 -36.98 12.47 -10.25
C TYR A 551 -35.63 13.17 -10.44
N TYR A 552 -34.57 12.58 -9.86
CA TYR A 552 -33.23 13.12 -9.96
C TYR A 552 -32.57 12.81 -11.31
N THR A 553 -32.75 11.58 -11.80
CA THR A 553 -32.13 11.10 -13.04
C THR A 553 -32.98 11.27 -14.29
N SER A 554 -34.23 11.73 -14.17
CA SER A 554 -35.13 11.92 -15.31
C SER A 554 -34.96 13.29 -15.95
N ASP A 555 -34.85 13.35 -17.28
CA ASP A 555 -35.07 14.57 -18.08
C ASP A 555 -36.57 14.87 -18.23
N SER A 556 -37.32 14.80 -17.13
CA SER A 556 -38.77 14.90 -17.15
C SER A 556 -39.21 16.25 -17.74
N PRO A 557 -40.17 16.26 -18.69
CA PRO A 557 -40.73 17.51 -19.19
C PRO A 557 -41.72 18.14 -18.21
N PHE A 558 -42.15 17.42 -17.17
CA PHE A 558 -43.18 17.87 -16.22
C PHE A 558 -42.58 18.79 -15.14
N TYR A 559 -43.13 20.00 -15.04
CA TYR A 559 -42.66 21.04 -14.11
C TYR A 559 -42.71 20.60 -12.64
N GLU A 560 -43.75 19.86 -12.26
CA GLU A 560 -43.94 19.33 -10.89
C GLU A 560 -42.81 18.38 -10.47
N GLU A 561 -42.32 17.54 -11.39
CA GLU A 561 -41.22 16.61 -11.11
C GLU A 561 -39.88 17.35 -10.98
N LYS A 562 -39.70 18.44 -11.72
CA LYS A 562 -38.53 19.33 -11.59
C LYS A 562 -38.49 20.04 -10.24
N ILE A 563 -39.65 20.45 -9.71
CA ILE A 563 -39.75 21.02 -8.36
C ILE A 563 -39.35 19.98 -7.30
N ILE A 564 -39.85 18.75 -7.42
CA ILE A 564 -39.50 17.67 -6.48
C ILE A 564 -37.99 17.44 -6.44
N ASN A 565 -37.32 17.48 -7.60
CA ASN A 565 -35.87 17.42 -7.67
C ASN A 565 -35.21 18.59 -6.89
N PHE A 566 -35.55 19.84 -7.21
CA PHE A 566 -34.93 20.99 -6.53
C PHE A 566 -35.16 20.97 -5.01
N GLU A 567 -36.41 20.80 -4.56
CA GLU A 567 -36.80 20.83 -3.14
C GLU A 567 -36.06 19.76 -2.31
N ASN A 568 -35.89 18.56 -2.87
CA ASN A 568 -35.29 17.45 -2.14
C ASN A 568 -33.76 17.44 -2.21
N TYR A 569 -33.16 17.89 -3.31
CA TYR A 569 -31.71 17.73 -3.53
C TYR A 569 -30.91 19.02 -3.39
N TRP A 570 -31.47 20.17 -3.77
CA TRP A 570 -30.67 21.39 -3.99
C TRP A 570 -31.12 22.60 -3.17
N LYS A 571 -32.38 22.62 -2.71
CA LYS A 571 -32.88 23.67 -1.81
C LYS A 571 -32.03 23.85 -0.55
N PRO A 572 -31.54 22.79 0.14
CA PRO A 572 -30.65 22.96 1.28
C PRO A 572 -29.35 23.71 0.96
N LEU A 573 -28.97 23.80 -0.31
CA LEU A 573 -27.75 24.46 -0.80
C LEU A 573 -28.02 25.83 -1.44
N ALA A 574 -29.27 26.24 -1.62
CA ALA A 574 -29.59 27.46 -2.37
C ALA A 574 -28.92 28.72 -1.79
N ASP A 575 -28.98 28.89 -0.46
CA ASP A 575 -28.41 30.04 0.24
C ASP A 575 -26.89 30.17 0.06
N VAL A 576 -26.16 29.05 -0.05
CA VAL A 576 -24.69 29.11 -0.21
C VAL A 576 -24.24 29.35 -1.64
N LEU A 577 -25.15 29.15 -2.60
CA LEU A 577 -24.90 29.41 -4.01
C LEU A 577 -25.26 30.85 -4.39
N GLU A 578 -25.93 31.60 -3.51
CA GLU A 578 -26.32 32.98 -3.80
C GLU A 578 -25.09 33.89 -4.00
N GLY A 579 -25.11 34.68 -5.07
CA GLY A 579 -24.00 35.57 -5.44
C GLY A 579 -22.77 34.86 -6.02
N LYS A 580 -22.80 33.53 -6.18
CA LYS A 580 -21.75 32.76 -6.82
C LYS A 580 -22.00 32.64 -8.31
N LYS A 581 -20.92 32.65 -9.11
CA LYS A 581 -20.95 32.41 -10.57
C LYS A 581 -20.35 31.07 -10.95
N LYS A 582 -19.36 30.58 -10.20
CA LYS A 582 -18.70 29.31 -10.49
C LYS A 582 -18.77 28.36 -9.30
N VAL A 583 -19.24 27.15 -9.58
CA VAL A 583 -19.45 26.10 -8.59
C VAL A 583 -18.55 24.91 -8.93
N TRP A 584 -17.52 24.72 -8.10
CA TRP A 584 -16.70 23.53 -8.12
C TRP A 584 -17.47 22.42 -7.40
N PHE A 585 -17.77 21.33 -8.09
CA PHE A 585 -18.72 20.34 -7.60
C PHE A 585 -18.11 18.94 -7.53
N TYR A 586 -18.24 18.32 -6.36
CA TYR A 586 -17.99 16.90 -6.14
C TYR A 586 -19.22 16.28 -5.48
N GLY A 587 -19.68 15.14 -5.99
CA GLY A 587 -20.83 14.43 -5.44
C GLY A 587 -20.62 12.93 -5.42
N GLU A 588 -21.07 12.29 -4.34
CA GLU A 588 -21.09 10.83 -4.18
C GLU A 588 -22.53 10.26 -4.28
N GLY A 589 -22.63 8.95 -4.57
CA GLY A 589 -23.90 8.24 -4.75
C GLY A 589 -24.81 8.92 -5.77
N VAL A 590 -26.05 9.26 -5.39
CA VAL A 590 -27.00 9.89 -6.31
C VAL A 590 -26.49 11.20 -6.91
N TYR A 591 -25.76 12.02 -6.14
CA TYR A 591 -25.18 13.26 -6.63
C TYR A 591 -24.06 13.06 -7.68
N ALA A 592 -23.52 11.85 -7.83
CA ALA A 592 -22.58 11.50 -8.90
C ALA A 592 -23.27 11.18 -10.24
N LEU A 593 -24.58 10.95 -10.24
CA LEU A 593 -25.30 10.38 -11.39
C LEU A 593 -25.73 11.41 -12.44
N THR A 594 -25.76 12.70 -12.10
CA THR A 594 -26.29 13.74 -12.99
C THR A 594 -25.46 15.01 -12.97
N ASN A 595 -25.47 15.74 -14.09
CA ASN A 595 -24.87 17.06 -14.17
C ASN A 595 -25.82 18.09 -13.55
N PRO A 596 -25.41 18.82 -12.49
CA PRO A 596 -26.26 19.81 -11.84
C PRO A 596 -26.74 20.93 -12.76
N ALA A 597 -26.03 21.19 -13.87
CA ALA A 597 -26.36 22.24 -14.82
C ALA A 597 -27.81 22.16 -15.36
N ASN A 598 -28.40 20.96 -15.44
CA ASN A 598 -29.75 20.76 -15.99
C ASN A 598 -30.89 20.98 -14.98
N ILE A 599 -30.57 21.28 -13.72
CA ILE A 599 -31.57 21.43 -12.66
C ILE A 599 -32.26 22.78 -12.77
N LEU A 600 -33.59 22.77 -12.70
CA LEU A 600 -34.39 23.99 -12.62
C LEU A 600 -34.39 24.53 -11.19
N ASN A 601 -34.07 25.82 -11.02
CA ASN A 601 -34.32 26.55 -9.79
C ASN A 601 -35.69 27.25 -9.88
N PRO A 602 -36.75 26.75 -9.22
CA PRO A 602 -38.08 27.36 -9.29
C PRO A 602 -38.13 28.74 -8.60
N GLU A 603 -37.23 29.03 -7.67
CA GLU A 603 -37.19 30.33 -6.97
C GLU A 603 -36.59 31.44 -7.83
N LYS A 604 -35.81 31.08 -8.87
CA LYS A 604 -35.22 32.02 -9.85
C LYS A 604 -35.81 31.85 -11.25
N ASP A 605 -36.74 30.91 -11.43
CA ASP A 605 -37.35 30.49 -12.69
C ASP A 605 -36.33 30.23 -13.82
N GLU A 606 -35.16 29.67 -13.46
CA GLU A 606 -34.08 29.42 -14.42
C GLU A 606 -33.31 28.13 -14.10
N ASN A 607 -32.72 27.53 -15.14
CA ASN A 607 -31.85 26.37 -14.97
C ASN A 607 -30.48 26.78 -14.40
N PHE A 608 -29.91 25.90 -13.60
CA PHE A 608 -28.58 26.04 -12.99
C PHE A 608 -27.49 26.38 -14.02
N ALA A 609 -27.51 25.82 -15.23
CA ALA A 609 -26.56 26.15 -16.30
C ALA A 609 -26.52 27.63 -16.69
N LYS A 610 -27.63 28.37 -16.52
CA LYS A 610 -27.69 29.81 -16.78
C LYS A 610 -27.31 30.65 -15.56
N LEU A 611 -27.43 30.08 -14.36
CA LEU A 611 -27.13 30.75 -13.10
C LEU A 611 -25.65 30.58 -12.72
N TYR A 612 -25.06 29.42 -13.04
CA TYR A 612 -23.76 28.99 -12.55
C TYR A 612 -22.96 28.23 -13.61
N GLU A 613 -21.65 28.44 -13.63
CA GLU A 613 -20.68 27.57 -14.28
C GLU A 613 -20.33 26.41 -13.33
N PHE A 614 -20.88 25.22 -13.59
CA PHE A 614 -20.52 24.01 -12.84
C PHE A 614 -19.26 23.36 -13.40
N THR A 615 -18.24 23.23 -12.55
CA THR A 615 -16.99 22.53 -12.89
C THR A 615 -16.87 21.26 -12.02
N PRO A 616 -16.88 20.06 -12.62
CA PRO A 616 -16.71 18.83 -11.85
C PRO A 616 -15.30 18.75 -11.28
N VAL A 617 -15.20 18.30 -10.04
CA VAL A 617 -13.93 18.03 -9.34
C VAL A 617 -13.80 16.52 -9.24
N SER A 618 -12.71 15.93 -9.73
CA SER A 618 -12.45 14.48 -9.59
C SER A 618 -11.80 14.13 -8.25
N ASP A 619 -10.97 15.04 -7.76
CA ASP A 619 -10.23 14.96 -6.50
C ASP A 619 -9.92 16.39 -6.01
N LEU A 620 -9.77 16.54 -4.69
CA LEU A 620 -9.51 17.85 -4.07
C LEU A 620 -8.11 18.40 -4.39
N ILE A 621 -7.22 17.58 -4.97
CA ILE A 621 -5.86 17.99 -5.32
C ILE A 621 -5.88 18.90 -6.55
N THR A 622 -6.77 18.67 -7.51
CA THR A 622 -6.87 19.52 -8.70
C THR A 622 -7.12 20.99 -8.36
N LEU A 623 -7.86 21.26 -7.27
CA LEU A 623 -8.14 22.61 -6.78
C LEU A 623 -6.94 23.31 -6.15
N LEU A 624 -5.87 22.58 -5.81
CA LEU A 624 -4.67 23.15 -5.19
C LEU A 624 -3.76 23.90 -6.17
N ASN A 625 -3.94 23.67 -7.47
CA ASN A 625 -3.10 24.19 -8.56
C ASN A 625 -3.90 25.04 -9.55
N LYS A 626 -5.14 25.38 -9.19
CA LYS A 626 -5.88 26.45 -9.82
C LYS A 626 -5.24 27.78 -9.41
#